data_AF-A0A7X7XIG8-F1
#
_entry.id   AF-A0A7X7XIG8-F1
#
_cell.length_a   1.000
_cell.length_b   1.000
_cell.length_c   1.000
_cell.angle_alpha   90.00
_cell.angle_beta   90.00
_cell.angle_gamma   90.00
#
_symmetry.space_group_name_H-M   'P 1'
#
loop_
_entity.id
_entity.type
_entity.pdbx_description
1 polymer ?
#
loop_
_entity_poly.entity_id
_entity_poly.type
_entity_poly.pdbx_seq_one_letter_code
_entity_poly.pdbx_strand_id
1 'polypeptide(L)'
;MEQLKRILDTVTQQPKEDVRYADVLREVIAILHANLMALHGVKEDEVAILLIDKRQHLKFYRPSYLEKTGSIPMAYTRSFVTKALQTGKAMLDNRFSSTPHLGVFEEIKRNNPNFLPIQKIMCVPLVTSDRKVFGAVEVSRKGERLESAGPDWTADEMDTIVRQLASIADQFYRVYKLADTAE
;
A
#
# COMPACT_ATOMS: atom_id res chain seq x y z
N MET A 1 -7.95 11.15 -7.62
CA MET A 1 -7.57 10.14 -8.65
C MET A 1 -7.26 10.76 -10.02
N GLU A 2 -7.99 11.78 -10.47
CA GLU A 2 -7.75 12.39 -11.79
C GLU A 2 -6.37 13.06 -11.93
N GLN A 3 -5.92 13.80 -10.92
CA GLN A 3 -4.55 14.33 -10.86
C GLN A 3 -3.48 13.25 -11.00
N LEU A 4 -3.68 12.10 -10.33
CA LEU A 4 -2.75 10.97 -10.37
C LEU A 4 -2.64 10.41 -11.80
N LYS A 5 -3.78 10.21 -12.46
CA LYS A 5 -3.82 9.77 -13.86
C LYS A 5 -3.07 10.74 -14.76
N ARG A 6 -3.30 12.04 -14.61
CA ARG A 6 -2.61 13.07 -15.41
C ARG A 6 -1.09 13.01 -15.28
N ILE A 7 -0.56 12.88 -14.07
CA ILE A 7 0.89 12.77 -13.83
C ILE A 7 1.43 11.49 -14.47
N LEU A 8 0.76 10.36 -14.22
CA LEU A 8 1.14 9.06 -14.75
C LEU A 8 1.14 9.05 -16.28
N ASP A 9 0.12 9.61 -16.92
CA ASP A 9 0.04 9.70 -18.39
C ASP A 9 1.13 10.61 -18.96
N THR A 10 1.38 11.76 -18.33
CA THR A 10 2.42 12.71 -18.78
C THR A 10 3.80 12.09 -18.75
N VAL A 11 4.13 11.35 -17.67
CA VAL A 11 5.46 10.79 -17.47
C VAL A 11 5.69 9.52 -18.31
N THR A 12 4.64 8.76 -18.62
CA THR A 12 4.78 7.49 -19.34
C THR A 12 4.75 7.61 -20.87
N GLN A 13 4.22 8.71 -21.42
CA GLN A 13 4.15 8.91 -22.88
C GLN A 13 5.52 9.20 -23.53
N GLN A 14 6.41 9.91 -22.86
CA GLN A 14 7.79 10.14 -23.31
C GLN A 14 8.74 10.17 -22.10
N PRO A 15 9.41 9.04 -21.81
CA PRO A 15 10.42 9.01 -20.77
C PRO A 15 11.57 9.96 -21.14
N LYS A 16 11.83 10.98 -20.32
CA LYS A 16 12.95 11.89 -20.54
C LYS A 16 14.15 11.53 -19.67
N GLU A 17 15.36 11.71 -20.20
CA GLU A 17 16.62 11.40 -19.52
C GLU A 17 16.90 12.35 -18.34
N ASP A 18 16.35 13.56 -18.35
CA ASP A 18 16.49 14.58 -17.31
C ASP A 18 15.51 14.41 -16.14
N VAL A 19 14.58 13.46 -16.22
CA VAL A 19 13.57 13.22 -15.19
C VAL A 19 14.09 12.28 -14.11
N ARG A 20 14.07 12.75 -12.86
CA ARG A 20 14.29 11.91 -11.68
C ARG A 20 13.02 11.11 -11.36
N TYR A 21 12.91 9.90 -11.90
CA TYR A 21 11.76 9.01 -11.66
C TYR A 21 11.53 8.67 -10.19
N ALA A 22 12.57 8.71 -9.35
CA ALA A 22 12.41 8.57 -7.91
C ALA A 22 11.51 9.68 -7.30
N ASP A 23 11.62 10.91 -7.78
CA ASP A 23 10.80 12.03 -7.31
C ASP A 23 9.36 11.93 -7.84
N VAL A 24 9.20 11.50 -9.11
CA VAL A 24 7.88 11.18 -9.66
C VAL A 24 7.20 10.06 -8.86
N LEU A 25 7.93 8.99 -8.54
CA LEU A 25 7.40 7.88 -7.75
C LEU A 25 6.92 8.37 -6.37
N ARG A 26 7.70 9.23 -5.70
CA ARG A 26 7.30 9.85 -4.42
C ARG A 26 6.02 10.66 -4.56
N GLU A 27 5.88 11.44 -5.63
CA GLU A 27 4.68 12.23 -5.90
C GLU A 27 3.45 11.35 -6.18
N VAL A 28 3.58 10.34 -7.03
CA VAL A 28 2.55 9.34 -7.33
C VAL A 28 2.04 8.68 -6.05
N ILE A 29 2.97 8.26 -5.17
CA ILE A 29 2.66 7.64 -3.89
C ILE A 29 1.97 8.63 -2.94
N ALA A 30 2.46 9.86 -2.84
CA ALA A 30 1.86 10.89 -2.00
C ALA A 30 0.41 11.20 -2.41
N ILE A 31 0.16 11.31 -3.72
CA ILE A 31 -1.19 11.56 -4.25
C ILE A 31 -2.09 10.35 -4.03
N LEU A 32 -1.62 9.13 -4.29
CA LEU A 32 -2.40 7.91 -4.03
C LEU A 32 -2.77 7.81 -2.55
N HIS A 33 -1.80 8.04 -1.67
CA HIS A 33 -1.97 8.03 -0.22
C HIS A 33 -3.05 9.03 0.24
N ALA A 34 -2.95 10.29 -0.19
CA ALA A 34 -3.92 11.32 0.14
C ALA A 34 -5.33 11.01 -0.40
N ASN A 35 -5.44 10.45 -1.61
CA ASN A 35 -6.74 10.04 -2.17
C ASN A 35 -7.39 8.92 -1.35
N LEU A 36 -6.62 7.91 -0.91
CA LEU A 36 -7.13 6.81 -0.10
C LEU A 36 -7.58 7.28 1.30
N MET A 37 -6.79 8.17 1.92
CA MET A 37 -7.16 8.80 3.19
C MET A 37 -8.50 9.55 3.06
N ALA A 38 -8.63 10.40 2.04
CA ALA A 38 -9.84 11.17 1.81
C ALA A 38 -11.05 10.28 1.46
N LEU A 39 -10.85 9.23 0.66
CA LEU A 39 -11.91 8.32 0.22
C LEU A 39 -12.55 7.57 1.39
N HIS A 40 -11.74 7.16 2.38
CA HIS A 40 -12.22 6.34 3.50
C HIS A 40 -12.29 7.07 4.84
N GLY A 41 -11.91 8.35 4.89
CA GLY A 41 -11.89 9.14 6.12
C GLY A 41 -10.93 8.59 7.17
N VAL A 42 -9.81 8.02 6.74
CA VAL A 42 -8.79 7.40 7.61
C VAL A 42 -7.56 8.31 7.79
N LYS A 43 -6.76 8.02 8.82
CA LYS A 43 -5.55 8.78 9.16
C LYS A 43 -4.37 8.43 8.26
N GLU A 44 -3.34 9.27 8.33
CA GLU A 44 -2.10 9.09 7.56
C GLU A 44 -1.45 7.73 7.79
N ASP A 45 -1.38 7.31 9.05
CA ASP A 45 -0.75 6.06 9.48
C ASP A 45 -1.66 4.83 9.31
N GLU A 46 -2.88 5.01 8.82
CA GLU A 46 -3.84 3.96 8.53
C GLU A 46 -3.83 3.50 7.07
N VAL A 47 -3.07 4.18 6.21
CA VAL A 47 -2.87 3.76 4.81
C VAL A 47 -1.40 3.36 4.62
N ALA A 48 -1.18 2.12 4.22
CA ALA A 48 0.14 1.62 3.85
C ALA A 48 0.22 1.37 2.34
N ILE A 49 1.38 1.70 1.76
CA ILE A 49 1.69 1.44 0.36
C ILE A 49 3.01 0.69 0.35
N LEU A 50 3.01 -0.52 -0.19
CA LEU A 50 4.17 -1.40 -0.24
C LEU A 50 4.47 -1.80 -1.67
N LEU A 51 5.74 -1.76 -2.07
CA LEU A 51 6.20 -2.21 -3.39
C LEU A 51 7.22 -3.34 -3.25
N ILE A 52 7.24 -4.28 -4.20
CA ILE A 52 8.12 -5.44 -4.21
C ILE A 52 9.44 -5.07 -4.87
N ASP A 53 10.53 -5.06 -4.10
CA ASP A 53 11.87 -4.78 -4.60
C ASP A 53 12.48 -5.93 -5.42
N LYS A 54 13.65 -5.68 -6.02
CA LYS A 54 14.41 -6.67 -6.81
C LYS A 54 14.77 -7.93 -6.02
N ARG A 55 14.85 -7.84 -4.68
CA ARG A 55 15.19 -8.95 -3.77
C ARG A 55 13.94 -9.71 -3.30
N GLN A 56 12.77 -9.44 -3.88
CA GLN A 56 11.49 -10.03 -3.48
C GLN A 56 11.12 -9.71 -2.03
N HIS A 57 11.43 -8.50 -1.59
CA HIS A 57 10.98 -7.96 -0.31
C HIS A 57 9.96 -6.84 -0.55
N LEU A 58 8.92 -6.82 0.27
CA LEU A 58 8.03 -5.68 0.36
C LEU A 58 8.73 -4.57 1.12
N LYS A 59 8.76 -3.38 0.53
CA LYS A 59 9.26 -2.14 1.12
C LYS A 59 8.09 -1.19 1.34
N PHE A 60 8.03 -0.61 2.54
CA PHE A 60 7.05 0.41 2.84
C PHE A 60 7.45 1.72 2.16
N TYR A 61 6.50 2.33 1.49
CA TYR A 61 6.57 3.73 1.05
C TYR A 61 5.61 4.60 1.87
N ARG A 62 4.58 3.98 2.45
CA ARG A 62 3.75 4.55 3.51
C ARG A 62 3.41 3.48 4.52
N PRO A 63 3.22 3.85 5.80
CA PRO A 63 3.47 5.16 6.37
C PRO A 63 4.97 5.50 6.45
N SER A 64 5.31 6.79 6.51
CA SER A 64 6.69 7.29 6.37
C SER A 64 7.65 6.76 7.44
N TYR A 65 7.17 6.53 8.66
CA TYR A 65 7.97 5.96 9.75
C TYR A 65 8.41 4.50 9.51
N LEU A 66 7.83 3.80 8.54
CA LEU A 66 8.24 2.45 8.14
C LEU A 66 9.13 2.41 6.89
N GLU A 67 9.34 3.53 6.19
CA GLU A 67 10.10 3.53 4.94
C GLU A 67 11.53 3.00 5.10
N LYS A 68 12.19 3.31 6.23
CA LYS A 68 13.58 2.94 6.47
C LYS A 68 13.76 1.58 7.14
N THR A 69 12.79 1.14 7.92
CA THR A 69 12.92 0.00 8.84
C THR A 69 11.99 -1.16 8.52
N GLY A 70 10.87 -0.89 7.84
CA GLY A 70 9.88 -1.88 7.49
C GLY A 70 10.28 -2.66 6.23
N SER A 71 10.39 -3.97 6.36
CA SER A 71 10.47 -4.86 5.20
C SER A 71 9.88 -6.22 5.49
N ILE A 72 9.13 -6.78 4.55
CA ILE A 72 8.51 -8.11 4.67
C ILE A 72 9.01 -8.98 3.51
N PRO A 73 9.77 -10.06 3.76
CA PRO A 73 10.15 -10.99 2.71
C PRO A 73 8.90 -11.64 2.07
N MET A 74 8.82 -11.70 0.73
CA MET A 74 7.70 -12.34 0.04
C MET A 74 7.53 -13.83 0.38
N ALA A 75 8.62 -14.48 0.82
CA ALA A 75 8.60 -15.86 1.31
C ALA A 75 7.84 -16.03 2.65
N TYR A 76 7.59 -14.94 3.38
CA TYR A 76 6.86 -14.99 4.65
C TYR A 76 5.34 -15.09 4.41
N THR A 77 4.86 -16.29 4.10
CA THR A 77 3.48 -16.58 3.66
C THR A 77 2.41 -16.45 4.76
N ARG A 78 2.83 -16.27 6.01
CA ARG A 78 1.91 -16.04 7.14
C ARG A 78 1.45 -14.58 7.25
N SER A 79 2.08 -13.66 6.51
CA SER A 79 1.62 -12.27 6.47
C SER A 79 0.34 -12.12 5.64
N PHE A 80 -0.54 -11.24 6.10
CA PHE A 80 -1.79 -10.92 5.39
C PHE A 80 -1.52 -10.36 3.99
N VAL A 81 -0.59 -9.39 3.88
CA VAL A 81 -0.23 -8.79 2.59
C VAL A 81 0.42 -9.79 1.64
N THR A 82 1.31 -10.67 2.12
CA THR A 82 1.98 -11.63 1.22
C THR A 82 0.98 -12.64 0.67
N LYS A 83 -0.02 -13.06 1.45
CA LYS A 83 -1.11 -13.92 0.98
C LYS A 83 -1.96 -13.24 -0.09
N ALA A 84 -2.32 -11.97 0.10
CA ALA A 84 -3.06 -11.21 -0.91
C ALA A 84 -2.25 -11.09 -2.22
N LEU A 85 -0.95 -10.79 -2.13
CA LEU A 85 -0.06 -10.67 -3.28
C LEU A 85 0.13 -12.00 -4.03
N GLN A 86 0.32 -13.11 -3.32
CA GLN A 86 0.50 -14.43 -3.93
C GLN A 86 -0.75 -14.90 -4.68
N THR A 87 -1.93 -14.57 -4.17
CA THR A 87 -3.19 -14.90 -4.84
C THR A 87 -3.58 -13.88 -5.92
N GLY A 88 -2.99 -12.68 -5.88
CA GLY A 88 -3.40 -11.54 -6.72
C GLY A 88 -4.81 -11.05 -6.40
N LYS A 89 -5.37 -11.41 -5.24
CA LYS A 89 -6.76 -11.11 -4.85
C LYS A 89 -6.79 -10.13 -3.69
N ALA A 90 -7.73 -9.19 -3.77
CA ALA A 90 -8.03 -8.30 -2.66
C ALA A 90 -8.64 -9.10 -1.49
N MET A 91 -8.28 -8.71 -0.27
CA MET A 91 -8.70 -9.38 0.96
C MET A 91 -9.05 -8.33 2.01
N LEU A 92 -10.02 -8.65 2.88
CA LEU A 92 -10.32 -7.84 4.06
C LEU A 92 -10.44 -8.73 5.31
N ASP A 93 -10.15 -8.15 6.46
CA ASP A 93 -10.29 -8.78 7.77
C ASP A 93 -10.77 -7.73 8.79
N ASN A 94 -12.00 -7.89 9.27
CA ASN A 94 -12.62 -7.02 10.27
C ASN A 94 -12.34 -7.46 11.72
N ARG A 95 -11.45 -8.46 11.93
CA ARG A 95 -11.01 -8.92 13.25
C ARG A 95 -9.49 -9.09 13.29
N PHE A 96 -8.78 -8.23 12.58
CA PHE A 96 -7.36 -8.37 12.29
C PHE A 96 -6.45 -8.43 13.53
N SER A 97 -6.84 -7.77 14.62
CA SER A 97 -6.11 -7.79 15.89
C SER A 97 -6.06 -9.17 16.55
N SER A 98 -6.95 -10.09 16.18
CA SER A 98 -6.95 -11.48 16.64
C SER A 98 -6.03 -12.39 15.81
N THR A 99 -5.49 -11.88 14.70
CA THR A 99 -4.57 -12.61 13.83
C THR A 99 -3.13 -12.49 14.38
N PRO A 100 -2.39 -13.60 14.59
CA PRO A 100 -1.03 -13.54 15.09
C PRO A 100 -0.08 -12.87 14.07
N HIS A 101 0.39 -11.66 14.37
CA HIS A 101 1.38 -10.96 13.53
C HIS A 101 2.77 -11.04 14.16
N LEU A 102 3.77 -11.34 13.33
CA LEU A 102 5.18 -11.42 13.73
C LEU A 102 5.66 -10.07 14.32
N GLY A 103 6.64 -10.11 15.24
CA GLY A 103 7.09 -9.02 16.12
C GLY A 103 7.59 -7.71 15.50
N VAL A 104 7.41 -7.46 14.19
CA VAL A 104 7.63 -6.14 13.57
C VAL A 104 6.72 -5.08 14.19
N PHE A 105 5.47 -5.43 14.51
CA PHE A 105 4.54 -4.53 15.18
C PHE A 105 4.95 -4.22 16.64
N GLU A 106 5.65 -5.13 17.32
CA GLU A 106 6.11 -4.93 18.70
C GLU A 106 7.23 -3.88 18.78
N GLU A 107 8.12 -3.82 17.80
CA GLU A 107 9.17 -2.79 17.74
C GLU A 107 8.61 -1.41 17.35
N ILE A 108 7.61 -1.37 16.47
CA ILE A 108 6.88 -0.15 16.14
C ILE A 108 6.11 0.38 17.37
N LYS A 109 5.45 -0.51 18.12
CA LYS A 109 4.70 -0.19 19.33
C LYS A 109 5.58 0.38 20.44
N ARG A 110 6.79 -0.16 20.64
CA ARG A 110 7.74 0.34 21.66
C ARG A 110 8.17 1.79 21.44
N ASN A 111 8.28 2.21 20.18
CA ASN A 111 8.81 3.52 19.81
C ASN A 111 7.73 4.58 19.56
N ASN A 112 6.44 4.24 19.68
CA ASN A 112 5.34 5.16 19.45
C ASN A 112 4.32 5.12 20.60
N PRO A 113 4.34 6.11 21.51
CA PRO A 113 3.41 6.15 22.65
C PRO A 113 1.94 6.30 22.25
N ASN A 114 1.65 6.72 21.01
CA ASN A 114 0.31 6.84 20.46
C ASN A 114 -0.06 5.65 19.55
N PHE A 115 0.69 4.54 19.61
CA PHE A 115 0.42 3.36 18.80
C PHE A 115 -0.95 2.75 19.17
N LEU A 116 -1.87 2.79 18.20
CA LEU A 116 -3.10 2.03 18.25
C LEU A 116 -2.97 0.79 17.36
N PRO A 117 -3.34 -0.41 17.84
CA PRO A 117 -3.30 -1.61 17.02
C PRO A 117 -4.29 -1.53 15.87
N ILE A 118 -3.94 -2.16 14.75
CA ILE A 118 -4.86 -2.34 13.62
C ILE A 118 -5.93 -3.34 14.04
N GLN A 119 -7.18 -2.92 13.99
CA GLN A 119 -8.33 -3.74 14.34
C GLN A 119 -9.00 -4.32 13.09
N LYS A 120 -9.00 -3.56 11.99
CA LYS A 120 -9.63 -3.93 10.72
C LYS A 120 -8.74 -3.51 9.57
N ILE A 121 -8.69 -4.30 8.49
CA ILE A 121 -7.83 -4.01 7.35
C ILE A 121 -8.45 -4.49 6.03
N MET A 122 -8.20 -3.74 4.97
CA MET A 122 -8.30 -4.17 3.58
C MET A 122 -6.89 -4.18 2.99
N CYS A 123 -6.57 -5.20 2.20
CA CYS A 123 -5.35 -5.28 1.42
C CYS A 123 -5.72 -5.52 -0.05
N VAL A 124 -5.28 -4.62 -0.91
CA VAL A 124 -5.54 -4.67 -2.35
C VAL A 124 -4.21 -4.75 -3.10
N PRO A 125 -3.91 -5.88 -3.76
CA PRO A 125 -2.74 -6.00 -4.61
C PRO A 125 -2.73 -4.98 -5.75
N LEU A 126 -1.57 -4.42 -6.03
CA LEU A 126 -1.29 -3.64 -7.23
C LEU A 126 -0.95 -4.64 -8.35
N VAL A 127 -1.88 -4.78 -9.29
CA VAL A 127 -1.82 -5.76 -10.38
C VAL A 127 -1.97 -5.04 -11.71
N THR A 128 -0.99 -5.20 -12.59
CA THR A 128 -1.03 -4.70 -13.97
C THR A 128 -2.01 -5.49 -14.84
N SER A 129 -2.34 -4.96 -16.01
CA SER A 129 -3.24 -5.63 -16.98
C SER A 129 -2.71 -6.98 -17.46
N ASP A 130 -1.39 -7.18 -17.49
CA ASP A 130 -0.73 -8.47 -17.80
C ASP A 130 -0.62 -9.41 -16.57
N ARG A 131 -1.33 -9.11 -15.48
CA ARG A 131 -1.40 -9.88 -14.23
C ARG A 131 -0.11 -9.92 -13.41
N LYS A 132 0.80 -8.97 -13.63
CA LYS A 132 1.98 -8.82 -12.78
C LYS A 132 1.61 -8.09 -11.49
N VAL A 133 1.89 -8.76 -10.36
CA VAL A 133 1.80 -8.17 -9.02
C VAL A 133 3.11 -7.47 -8.70
N PHE A 134 3.06 -6.20 -8.29
CA PHE A 134 4.27 -5.41 -7.99
C PHE A 134 4.23 -4.70 -6.63
N GLY A 135 3.14 -4.83 -5.88
CA GLY A 135 2.97 -4.20 -4.59
C GLY A 135 1.56 -4.35 -4.07
N ALA A 136 1.23 -3.69 -2.96
CA ALA A 136 -0.10 -3.63 -2.39
C ALA A 136 -0.38 -2.27 -1.76
N VAL A 137 -1.66 -1.96 -1.66
CA VAL A 137 -2.20 -0.91 -0.80
C VAL A 137 -2.93 -1.58 0.34
N GLU A 138 -2.67 -1.15 1.56
CA GLU A 138 -3.47 -1.53 2.73
C GLU A 138 -4.17 -0.30 3.31
N VAL A 139 -5.46 -0.45 3.62
CA VAL A 139 -6.25 0.57 4.31
C VAL A 139 -6.77 -0.06 5.59
N SER A 140 -6.43 0.54 6.72
CA SER A 140 -6.68 -0.01 8.03
C SER A 140 -7.55 0.90 8.87
N ARG A 141 -8.11 0.35 9.95
CA ARG A 141 -8.73 1.09 11.03
C ARG A 141 -8.07 0.68 12.33
N LYS A 142 -7.53 1.65 13.05
CA LYS A 142 -6.85 1.47 14.33
C LYS A 142 -7.75 1.87 15.49
N GLY A 143 -7.55 1.22 16.62
CA GLY A 143 -8.27 1.53 17.84
C GLY A 143 -7.79 0.68 18.99
N GLU A 144 -8.03 1.12 20.23
CA GLU A 144 -7.69 0.35 21.42
C GLU A 144 -8.41 -1.00 21.44
N ARG A 145 -9.67 -0.98 21.00
CA ARG A 145 -10.56 -2.14 20.88
C ARG A 145 -11.24 -2.19 19.52
N LEU A 146 -11.75 -3.36 19.16
CA LEU A 146 -12.41 -3.59 17.88
C LEU A 146 -13.58 -2.62 17.65
N GLU A 147 -14.37 -2.37 18.68
CA GLU A 147 -15.56 -1.52 18.64
C GLU A 147 -15.21 -0.03 18.49
N SER A 148 -14.03 0.38 19.00
CA SER A 148 -13.57 1.77 18.93
C SER A 148 -12.92 2.15 17.59
N ALA A 149 -12.60 1.18 16.72
CA ALA A 149 -11.92 1.43 15.45
C ALA A 149 -12.87 1.88 14.31
N GLY A 150 -14.16 2.07 14.59
CA GLY A 150 -15.16 2.42 13.57
C GLY A 150 -15.78 1.20 12.88
N PRO A 151 -16.61 1.38 11.84
CA PRO A 151 -17.36 0.31 11.20
C PRO A 151 -16.47 -0.74 10.51
N ASP A 152 -17.07 -1.90 10.25
CA ASP A 152 -16.52 -2.97 9.43
C ASP A 152 -16.31 -2.49 7.98
N TRP A 153 -15.19 -2.92 7.38
CA TRP A 153 -14.98 -2.76 5.94
C TRP A 153 -15.97 -3.61 5.16
N THR A 154 -16.47 -3.04 4.07
CA THR A 154 -17.39 -3.70 3.14
C THR A 154 -16.71 -4.14 1.85
N ALA A 155 -17.33 -5.08 1.13
CA ALA A 155 -16.87 -5.48 -0.19
C ALA A 155 -16.91 -4.32 -1.19
N ASP A 156 -17.93 -3.45 -1.11
CA ASP A 156 -18.07 -2.30 -2.01
C ASP A 156 -16.97 -1.26 -1.84
N GLU A 157 -16.55 -1.01 -0.59
CA GLU A 157 -15.38 -0.16 -0.30
C GLU A 157 -14.10 -0.76 -0.89
N MET A 158 -13.88 -2.06 -0.69
CA MET A 158 -12.71 -2.76 -1.25
C MET A 158 -12.71 -2.74 -2.78
N ASP A 159 -13.85 -3.03 -3.41
CA ASP A 159 -14.01 -3.04 -4.87
C ASP A 159 -13.80 -1.65 -5.48
N THR A 160 -14.12 -0.59 -4.74
CA THR A 160 -13.84 0.78 -5.16
C THR A 160 -12.33 1.03 -5.25
N ILE A 161 -11.56 0.57 -4.27
CA ILE A 161 -10.08 0.63 -4.32
C ILE A 161 -9.56 -0.21 -5.48
N VAL A 162 -10.05 -1.45 -5.66
CA VAL A 162 -9.65 -2.34 -6.76
C VAL A 162 -9.81 -1.64 -8.11
N ARG A 163 -10.97 -1.05 -8.38
CA ARG A 163 -11.23 -0.31 -9.63
C ARG A 163 -10.31 0.90 -9.80
N GLN A 164 -10.08 1.66 -8.73
CA GLN A 164 -9.20 2.83 -8.79
C GLN A 164 -7.76 2.43 -9.10
N LEU A 165 -7.23 1.41 -8.41
CA LEU A 165 -5.87 0.91 -8.62
C LEU A 165 -5.70 0.28 -10.00
N ALA A 166 -6.65 -0.53 -10.46
CA ALA A 166 -6.62 -1.11 -11.80
C ALA A 166 -6.54 -0.02 -12.89
N SER A 167 -7.19 1.13 -12.69
CA SER A 167 -7.17 2.24 -13.65
C SER A 167 -5.85 3.00 -13.76
N ILE A 168 -4.88 2.71 -12.87
CA ILE A 168 -3.55 3.35 -12.85
C ILE A 168 -2.39 2.36 -12.84
N ALA A 169 -2.67 1.05 -12.74
CA ALA A 169 -1.69 0.05 -12.38
C ALA A 169 -0.52 -0.04 -13.38
N ASP A 170 -0.82 0.01 -14.67
CA ASP A 170 0.20 -0.12 -15.73
C ASP A 170 1.15 1.08 -15.75
N GLN A 171 0.62 2.30 -15.64
CA GLN A 171 1.45 3.50 -15.59
C GLN A 171 2.22 3.59 -14.27
N PHE A 172 1.60 3.23 -13.15
CA PHE A 172 2.28 3.20 -11.86
C PHE A 172 3.42 2.19 -11.87
N TYR A 173 3.19 1.00 -12.42
CA TYR A 173 4.25 0.00 -12.58
C TYR A 173 5.39 0.49 -13.48
N ARG A 174 5.11 1.23 -14.57
CA ARG A 174 6.16 1.83 -15.42
C ARG A 174 7.00 2.85 -14.65
N VAL A 175 6.37 3.78 -13.94
CA VAL A 175 7.08 4.76 -13.10
C VAL A 175 7.92 4.06 -12.03
N TYR A 176 7.35 3.05 -11.38
CA TYR A 176 8.07 2.25 -10.40
C TYR A 176 9.31 1.58 -11.00
N LYS A 177 9.19 0.96 -12.18
CA LYS A 177 10.33 0.32 -12.85
C LYS A 177 11.42 1.31 -13.24
N LEU A 178 11.06 2.50 -13.72
CA LEU A 178 12.03 3.54 -14.09
C LEU A 178 12.75 4.11 -12.85
N ALA A 179 12.04 4.24 -11.73
CA ALA A 179 12.62 4.66 -10.45
C ALA A 179 13.55 3.58 -9.86
N ASP A 180 13.14 2.30 -9.91
CA ASP A 180 13.89 1.15 -9.40
C ASP A 180 15.16 0.86 -10.22
N THR A 181 15.25 1.29 -11.49
CA THR A 181 16.48 1.18 -12.30
C THR A 181 17.52 2.27 -12.02
N ALA A 182 17.17 3.31 -11.26
CA ALA A 182 18.03 4.47 -11.01
C ALA A 182 18.87 4.37 -9.71
N GLU A 183 18.73 3.26 -8.97
CA GLU A 183 19.57 2.85 -7.82
C GLU A 183 20.34 1.56 -8.14
#